data_AF-A0A1I1BLT0-F1
#
_entry.id   AF-A0A1I1BLT0-F1
#
_cell.length_a   1.000
_cell.length_b   1.000
_cell.length_c   1.000
_cell.angle_alpha   90.00
_cell.angle_beta   90.00
_cell.angle_gamma   90.00
#
_symmetry.space_group_name_H-M   'P 1'
#
loop_
_entity.id
_entity.type
_entity.pdbx_description
1 polymer ?
#
loop_
_entity_poly.entity_id
_entity_poly.type
_entity_poly.pdbx_seq_one_letter_code
_entity_poly.pdbx_strand_id
1 'polypeptide(L)'
;MQDINNWLRNQIADVLAQGARGDTKADFEQQARLIWQAGIGADYSNEQLKAACGGDVEAYLLHETNSSFANKLNKDMERDKYSG
;
A
#
# COMPACT_ATOMS: atom_id res chain seq x y z
N MET A 1 -10.63 -8.24 17.33
CA MET A 1 -10.43 -7.29 16.22
C MET A 1 -8.94 -7.19 15.96
N GLN A 2 -8.49 -7.41 14.73
CA GLN A 2 -7.13 -7.02 14.35
C GLN A 2 -7.02 -5.49 14.41
N ASP A 3 -5.84 -5.00 14.80
CA ASP A 3 -5.53 -3.58 14.73
C ASP A 3 -5.69 -3.11 13.27
N ILE A 4 -6.47 -2.05 13.06
CA ILE A 4 -6.79 -1.56 11.73
C ILE A 4 -5.53 -1.16 10.96
N ASN A 5 -4.49 -0.67 11.63
CA ASN A 5 -3.23 -0.32 10.96
C ASN A 5 -2.51 -1.58 10.47
N ASN A 6 -2.54 -2.65 11.25
CA ASN A 6 -1.92 -3.91 10.87
C ASN A 6 -2.69 -4.59 9.74
N TRP A 7 -4.03 -4.53 9.78
CA TRP A 7 -4.88 -4.98 8.68
C TRP A 7 -4.62 -4.17 7.40
N LEU A 8 -4.58 -2.84 7.49
CA LEU A 8 -4.37 -1.94 6.36
C LEU A 8 -3.00 -2.18 5.71
N ARG A 9 -1.95 -2.37 6.51
CA ARG A 9 -0.60 -2.72 6.02
C ARG A 9 -0.57 -4.01 5.23
N ASN A 10 -1.22 -5.06 5.73
CA ASN A 10 -1.31 -6.33 5.02
C ASN A 10 -2.08 -6.16 3.70
N GLN A 11 -3.15 -5.38 3.71
CA GLN A 11 -3.98 -5.19 2.52
C GLN A 11 -3.30 -4.34 1.45
N ILE A 12 -2.54 -3.32 1.84
CA ILE A 12 -1.69 -2.54 0.94
C ILE A 12 -0.58 -3.43 0.37
N ALA A 13 0.08 -4.24 1.19
CA ALA A 13 1.10 -5.17 0.73
C ALA A 13 0.54 -6.19 -0.28
N ASP A 14 -0.67 -6.71 -0.05
CA ASP A 14 -1.34 -7.64 -0.96
C ASP A 14 -1.70 -6.97 -2.30
N VAL A 15 -2.29 -5.76 -2.26
CA VAL A 15 -2.64 -4.97 -3.45
C VAL A 15 -1.40 -4.61 -4.27
N LEU A 16 -0.28 -4.24 -3.61
CA LEU A 16 1.00 -3.98 -4.27
C LEU A 16 1.65 -5.27 -4.83
N ALA A 17 1.49 -6.41 -4.13
CA ALA A 17 2.01 -7.70 -4.56
C ALA A 17 1.27 -8.26 -5.79
N GLN A 18 -0.02 -7.95 -5.95
CA GLN A 18 -0.85 -8.36 -7.10
C GLN A 18 -0.46 -7.66 -8.42
N GLY A 19 0.61 -6.85 -8.44
CA GLY A 19 1.16 -6.30 -9.68
C GLY A 19 0.57 -4.95 -10.07
N ALA A 20 -0.25 -4.35 -9.21
CA ALA A 20 -0.61 -2.95 -9.33
C ALA A 20 0.63 -2.11 -8.92
N ARG A 21 1.63 -2.04 -9.79
CA ARG A 21 2.64 -0.98 -9.70
C ARG A 21 1.89 0.31 -9.91
N GLY A 22 1.72 1.08 -8.84
CA GLY A 22 1.13 2.42 -8.89
C GLY A 22 2.05 3.35 -9.66
N ASP A 23 2.13 3.18 -10.97
CA ASP A 23 2.93 4.01 -11.86
C ASP A 23 2.10 5.21 -12.33
N THR A 24 0.77 5.14 -12.22
CA THR A 24 -0.14 6.24 -12.56
C THR A 24 -1.12 6.57 -11.43
N LYS A 25 -1.59 7.82 -11.40
CA LYS A 25 -2.62 8.29 -10.45
C LYS A 25 -3.90 7.43 -10.49
N ALA A 26 -4.30 6.99 -11.68
CA ALA A 26 -5.49 6.15 -11.84
C ALA A 26 -5.34 4.79 -11.13
N ASP A 27 -4.14 4.23 -11.11
CA ASP A 27 -3.85 2.99 -10.37
C ASP A 27 -4.00 3.22 -8.86
N PHE A 28 -3.49 4.33 -8.32
CA PHE A 28 -3.62 4.65 -6.91
C PHE A 28 -5.09 4.85 -6.48
N GLU A 29 -5.89 5.55 -7.28
CA GLU A 29 -7.33 5.71 -7.02
C GLU A 29 -8.05 4.35 -7.01
N GLN A 30 -7.69 3.46 -7.94
CA GLN A 30 -8.27 2.12 -8.00
C GLN A 30 -7.84 1.25 -6.82
N GLN A 31 -6.57 1.31 -6.42
CA GLN A 31 -6.05 0.63 -5.23
C GLN A 31 -6.71 1.12 -3.95
N ALA A 32 -6.86 2.44 -3.79
CA ALA A 32 -7.56 3.03 -2.64
C ALA A 32 -9.01 2.54 -2.57
N ARG A 33 -9.70 2.44 -3.72
CA ARG A 33 -11.06 1.89 -3.80
C ARG A 33 -11.13 0.42 -3.39
N LEU A 34 -10.16 -0.40 -3.82
CA LEU A 34 -10.09 -1.81 -3.44
C LEU A 34 -9.89 -1.98 -1.93
N ILE A 35 -8.99 -1.19 -1.33
CA ILE A 35 -8.75 -1.20 0.12
C ILE A 35 -10.02 -0.74 0.86
N TRP A 36 -10.73 0.27 0.36
CA TRP A 36 -12.00 0.69 0.95
C TRP A 36 -13.05 -0.42 0.92
N GLN A 37 -13.23 -1.07 -0.22
CA GLN A 37 -14.20 -2.16 -0.34
C GLN A 37 -13.85 -3.33 0.60
N ALA A 38 -12.57 -3.68 0.70
CA ALA A 38 -12.10 -4.69 1.63
C ALA A 38 -12.36 -4.29 3.09
N GLY A 39 -12.17 -3.02 3.43
CA GLY A 39 -12.37 -2.48 4.78
C GLY A 39 -13.83 -2.50 5.21
N ILE A 40 -14.73 -2.10 4.31
CA ILE A 40 -16.19 -2.22 4.54
C ILE A 40 -16.58 -3.69 4.71
N GLY A 41 -16.02 -4.59 3.90
CA GLY A 41 -16.25 -6.04 4.03
C GLY A 41 -15.72 -6.64 5.33
N ALA A 42 -14.73 -5.99 5.95
CA ALA A 42 -14.14 -6.37 7.23
C ALA A 42 -14.78 -5.65 8.44
N ASP A 43 -15.93 -4.99 8.25
CA ASP A 43 -16.68 -4.27 9.29
C ASP A 43 -15.94 -3.02 9.84
N TYR A 44 -15.02 -2.45 9.06
CA TYR A 44 -14.39 -1.16 9.38
C TYR A 44 -15.17 0.00 8.78
N SER A 45 -15.33 1.08 9.53
CA SER A 45 -15.97 2.29 9.03
C SER A 45 -15.02 3.11 8.15
N ASN A 46 -15.60 3.94 7.26
CA ASN A 46 -14.84 4.89 6.46
C ASN A 46 -13.99 5.84 7.30
N GLU A 47 -14.46 6.23 8.48
CA GLU A 47 -13.72 7.10 9.40
C GLU A 47 -12.54 6.36 10.03
N GLN A 48 -12.71 5.09 10.41
CA GLN A 48 -11.62 4.27 10.94
C GLN A 48 -10.53 4.07 9.87
N LEU A 49 -10.92 3.77 8.63
CA LEU A 49 -9.99 3.61 7.51
C LEU A 49 -9.25 4.92 7.21
N LYS A 50 -9.94 6.06 7.18
CA LYS A 50 -9.30 7.38 7.03
C LYS A 50 -8.35 7.69 8.18
N ALA A 51 -8.75 7.42 9.42
CA ALA A 51 -7.92 7.66 10.59
C ALA A 51 -6.65 6.80 10.57
N ALA A 52 -6.76 5.54 10.16
CA ALA A 52 -5.61 4.63 10.01
C ALA A 52 -4.63 5.09 8.93
N CYS A 53 -5.13 5.70 7.84
CA CYS A 53 -4.30 6.28 6.78
C CYS A 53 -3.77 7.69 7.11
N GLY A 54 -4.04 8.24 8.30
CA GLY A 54 -3.62 9.60 8.66
C GLY A 54 -4.44 10.72 8.00
N GLY A 55 -5.64 10.40 7.52
CA GLY A 55 -6.60 11.34 6.93
C GLY A 55 -6.76 11.20 5.42
N ASP A 56 -5.68 10.86 4.70
CA ASP A 56 -5.68 10.73 3.25
C ASP A 56 -5.06 9.41 2.79
N VAL A 57 -5.91 8.54 2.24
CA VAL A 57 -5.56 7.18 1.81
C VAL A 57 -4.66 7.22 0.57
N GLU A 58 -4.87 8.18 -0.34
CA GLU A 58 -4.03 8.34 -1.54
C GLU A 58 -2.62 8.79 -1.14
N ALA A 59 -2.51 9.76 -0.24
CA ALA A 59 -1.21 10.21 0.26
C ALA A 59 -0.46 9.08 1.00
N TYR A 60 -1.19 8.28 1.78
CA TYR A 60 -0.62 7.11 2.46
C TYR A 60 -0.10 6.06 1.48
N LEU A 61 -0.90 5.71 0.46
CA LEU A 61 -0.49 4.78 -0.61
C LEU A 61 0.71 5.30 -1.38
N LEU A 62 0.72 6.58 -1.76
CA LEU A 62 1.82 7.19 -2.47
C LEU A 62 3.12 7.14 -1.63
N HIS A 63 3.01 7.38 -0.32
CA HIS A 63 4.14 7.31 0.59
C HIS A 63 4.68 5.87 0.76
N GLU A 64 3.80 4.90 0.99
CA GLU A 64 4.17 3.49 1.14
C GLU A 64 4.74 2.90 -0.15
N THR A 65 4.22 3.32 -1.30
CA THR A 65 4.70 2.87 -2.62
C THR A 65 6.04 3.50 -2.95
N ASN A 66 6.26 4.79 -2.67
CA ASN A 66 7.57 5.43 -2.81
C ASN A 66 8.62 4.80 -1.86
N SER A 67 8.26 4.55 -0.60
CA SER A 67 9.15 3.88 0.36
C SER A 67 9.48 2.45 -0.07
N SER A 68 8.49 1.69 -0.56
CA SER A 68 8.71 0.33 -1.06
C SER A 68 9.50 0.30 -2.37
N PHE A 69 9.34 1.30 -3.25
CA PHE A 69 10.09 1.43 -4.49
C PHE A 69 11.56 1.82 -4.23
N ALA A 70 11.80 2.76 -3.31
CA ALA A 70 13.14 3.12 -2.85
C ALA A 70 13.88 1.91 -2.26
N ASN A 71 13.17 1.05 -1.52
CA ASN A 71 13.75 -0.15 -0.94
C ASN A 71 14.01 -1.26 -1.98
N LYS A 72 13.22 -1.33 -3.06
CA LYS A 72 13.40 -2.30 -4.15
C LYS A 72 14.58 -1.94 -5.06
N LEU A 73 14.75 -0.65 -5.38
CA LEU A 73 15.92 -0.14 -6.12
C LEU A 73 17.25 -0.44 -5.40
N ASN A 74 17.28 -0.35 -4.07
CA ASN A 74 18.49 -0.65 -3.30
C ASN A 74 18.82 -2.16 -3.30
N LYS A 75 17.80 -3.02 -3.21
CA LYS A 75 17.99 -4.48 -3.26
C LYS A 75 18.43 -5.01 -4.63
N ASP A 76 17.95 -4.40 -5.71
CA ASP A 76 18.34 -4.81 -7.06
C ASP A 76 19.77 -4.35 -7.40
N MET A 77 20.25 -3.21 -6.87
CA MET A 77 21.65 -2.79 -7.01
C MET A 77 22.65 -3.60 -6.17
N GLU A 78 22.25 -4.16 -5.03
CA GLU A 78 23.14 -4.99 -4.20
C GLU A 78 23.36 -6.41 -4.76
N ARG A 79 22.45 -6.93 -5.59
CA ARG A 79 22.64 -8.22 -6.28
C ARG A 79 23.66 -8.18 -7.41
N ASP A 80 23.85 -7.02 -8.03
CA ASP A 80 24.81 -6.84 -9.14
C ASP A 80 26.26 -6.71 -8.65
N LYS A 81 26.48 -6.30 -7.38
CA LYS A 81 27.85 -6.14 -6.82
C LYS A 81 28.51 -7.43 -6.33
N TYR A 82 27.78 -8.55 -6.24
CA TYR A 82 28.30 -9.83 -5.74
C TYR A 82 28.29 -10.97 -6.77
N SER A 83 28.04 -10.67 -8.04
CA SER A 83 28.15 -11.65 -9.16
C SER A 83 29.35 -11.40 -10.08
N GLY A 84 30.37 -10.66 -9.60
CA GLY A 84 31.65 -10.45 -10.28
C GLY A 84 32.76 -11.31 -9.70
#